data_AF-A0A5N8YRS6-F1
#
_entry.id   AF-A0A5N8YRS6-F1
#
_cell.length_a   1.000
_cell.length_b   1.000
_cell.length_c   1.000
_cell.angle_alpha   90.00
_cell.angle_beta   90.00
_cell.angle_gamma   90.00
#
_symmetry.space_group_name_H-M   'P 1'
#
loop_
_entity.id
_entity.type
_entity.pdbx_description
1 polymer ?
#
loop_
_entity_poly.entity_id
_entity_poly.type
_entity_poly.pdbx_seq_one_letter_code
_entity_poly.pdbx_strand_id
1 'polypeptide(L)'
;MACGSDTAVPEATSAPPKATAVPAPKATAVPAPKATAVPAPKATAVPTPAPGSLVVLTNDSFDIGKEIIAQFEKDNNASVTIQKAGSSGQVLNRAILEKGNPSGDLLYGVDNTFLSRALREEIFIKYKSGQINNIPAQFILDDTFHVSPVDYGYVNINYDIAYLDDKGLAPPTSLEVLTQPEWDGRLVVENPATSTPGLAFLIATVSYFGEDDDYDYLDFWAGLKENNVAVKEGWSEAYYTDFSKYGGDRPLVVSYATPPAAPPFFSVGA
;
A
#
# COMPACT_ATOMS: atom_id res chain seq x y z
N MET A 1 17.51 -70.98 -15.79
CA MET A 1 16.78 -70.90 -14.51
C MET A 1 15.38 -70.37 -14.85
N ALA A 2 14.29 -71.15 -14.92
CA ALA A 2 13.88 -72.36 -14.19
C ALA A 2 13.79 -72.10 -12.67
N CYS A 3 12.69 -72.34 -11.93
CA CYS A 3 11.30 -72.81 -12.21
C CYS A 3 10.31 -72.01 -11.30
N GLY A 4 8.97 -72.04 -11.44
CA GLY A 4 8.02 -73.06 -10.91
C GLY A 4 8.00 -73.09 -9.36
N SER A 5 6.90 -73.16 -8.61
CA SER A 5 5.47 -73.54 -8.84
C SER A 5 4.64 -73.05 -7.62
N ASP A 6 3.43 -72.48 -7.71
CA ASP A 6 2.11 -73.06 -8.01
C ASP A 6 1.35 -73.69 -6.81
N THR A 7 0.02 -73.74 -6.89
CA THR A 7 -1.01 -74.28 -5.94
C THR A 7 -1.36 -73.45 -4.69
N ALA A 8 -2.61 -73.41 -4.18
CA ALA A 8 -3.93 -73.57 -4.81
C ALA A 8 -5.04 -73.03 -3.85
N VAL A 9 -6.15 -72.56 -4.42
CA VAL A 9 -7.41 -72.16 -3.75
C VAL A 9 -8.50 -73.15 -4.23
N PRO A 10 -9.43 -73.66 -3.39
CA PRO A 10 -10.81 -73.12 -3.33
C PRO A 10 -11.54 -73.40 -1.98
N GLU A 11 -12.84 -73.15 -1.72
CA GLU A 11 -14.02 -72.83 -2.56
C GLU A 11 -15.20 -72.25 -1.74
N ALA A 12 -16.19 -71.64 -2.41
CA ALA A 12 -17.66 -71.63 -2.10
C ALA A 12 -18.15 -71.05 -0.74
N THR A 13 -19.35 -70.49 -0.53
CA THR A 13 -20.59 -70.16 -1.31
C THR A 13 -21.40 -69.12 -0.48
N SER A 14 -22.49 -68.45 -0.88
CA SER A 14 -23.34 -68.37 -2.10
C SER A 14 -24.09 -67.01 -2.13
N ALA A 15 -25.08 -66.83 -3.02
CA ALA A 15 -25.91 -65.62 -3.17
C ALA A 15 -27.27 -65.71 -2.40
N PRO A 16 -28.08 -64.62 -2.30
CA PRO A 16 -29.03 -64.41 -1.20
C PRO A 16 -30.49 -64.84 -1.49
N PRO A 17 -31.34 -64.97 -0.45
CA PRO A 17 -32.80 -65.08 -0.59
C PRO A 17 -33.56 -63.75 -0.32
N LYS A 18 -34.79 -63.73 -0.84
CA LYS A 18 -35.74 -62.60 -0.91
C LYS A 18 -36.54 -62.39 0.38
N ALA A 19 -37.14 -61.19 0.51
CA ALA A 19 -38.14 -60.89 1.52
C ALA A 19 -39.43 -61.72 1.39
N THR A 20 -40.02 -62.07 2.53
CA THR A 20 -41.40 -62.55 2.68
C THR A 20 -42.07 -61.80 3.83
N ALA A 21 -43.31 -61.34 3.61
CA ALA A 21 -44.08 -60.60 4.60
C ALA A 21 -44.77 -61.53 5.61
N VAL A 22 -44.87 -61.10 6.86
CA VAL A 22 -45.58 -61.76 7.97
C VAL A 22 -46.43 -60.69 8.68
N PRO A 23 -47.67 -60.98 9.12
CA PRO A 23 -48.73 -59.98 9.13
C PRO A 23 -48.84 -59.12 10.39
N ALA A 24 -49.54 -57.98 10.27
CA ALA A 24 -49.78 -57.03 11.34
C ALA A 24 -50.76 -57.55 12.42
N PRO A 25 -50.42 -57.44 13.72
CA PRO A 25 -51.38 -57.60 14.81
C PRO A 25 -52.25 -56.33 14.96
N LYS A 26 -53.53 -56.51 15.31
CA LYS A 26 -54.47 -55.40 15.52
C LYS A 26 -54.55 -55.00 17.00
N ALA A 27 -54.21 -53.74 17.27
CA ALA A 27 -54.68 -52.86 18.34
C ALA A 27 -54.91 -53.39 19.78
N THR A 28 -54.20 -52.79 20.73
CA THR A 28 -54.78 -52.32 22.02
C THR A 28 -54.19 -50.95 22.37
N ALA A 29 -55.04 -50.00 22.76
CA ALA A 29 -54.60 -48.67 23.20
C ALA A 29 -54.34 -48.68 24.71
N VAL A 30 -53.14 -48.26 25.13
CA VAL A 30 -52.78 -48.03 26.53
C VAL A 30 -52.55 -46.52 26.73
N PRO A 31 -53.21 -45.87 27.72
CA PRO A 31 -53.18 -44.41 27.82
C PRO A 31 -51.99 -43.85 28.62
N ALA A 32 -51.37 -42.81 28.04
CA ALA A 32 -50.58 -41.73 28.66
C ALA A 32 -49.28 -42.08 29.44
N PRO A 33 -48.25 -41.24 29.27
CA PRO A 33 -48.04 -40.17 30.27
C PRO A 33 -48.16 -38.75 29.68
N LYS A 34 -48.44 -37.76 30.55
CA LYS A 34 -48.33 -36.34 30.21
C LYS A 34 -46.88 -35.98 29.86
N ALA A 35 -46.68 -35.21 28.79
CA ALA A 35 -45.40 -34.62 28.49
C ALA A 35 -45.02 -33.58 29.55
N THR A 36 -43.94 -33.83 30.30
CA THR A 36 -43.15 -32.77 30.93
C THR A 36 -42.29 -32.12 29.86
N ALA A 37 -42.40 -30.80 29.72
CA ALA A 37 -41.58 -30.07 28.75
C ALA A 37 -40.10 -30.12 29.16
N VAL A 38 -39.28 -30.78 28.35
CA VAL A 38 -37.82 -30.66 28.45
C VAL A 38 -37.46 -29.22 28.07
N PRO A 39 -36.69 -28.47 28.87
CA PRO A 39 -36.22 -27.15 28.49
C PRO A 39 -35.42 -27.25 27.19
N ALA A 40 -35.77 -26.45 26.18
CA ALA A 40 -35.00 -26.41 24.94
C ALA A 40 -33.53 -26.07 25.26
N PRO A 41 -32.54 -26.71 24.60
CA PRO A 41 -31.14 -26.35 24.79
C PRO A 41 -30.96 -24.86 24.52
N LYS A 42 -30.53 -24.12 25.54
CA LYS A 42 -30.27 -22.68 25.41
C LYS A 42 -29.14 -22.54 24.39
N ALA A 43 -29.44 -21.96 23.22
CA ALA A 43 -28.47 -21.82 22.15
C ALA A 43 -27.25 -21.04 22.67
N THR A 44 -26.14 -21.75 22.91
CA THR A 44 -24.85 -21.13 23.18
C THR A 44 -24.44 -20.41 21.92
N ALA A 45 -24.44 -19.07 21.99
CA ALA A 45 -23.88 -18.25 20.94
C ALA A 45 -22.46 -18.74 20.65
N VAL A 46 -22.18 -19.07 19.39
CA VAL A 46 -20.81 -19.33 18.94
C VAL A 46 -20.04 -18.03 19.20
N PRO A 47 -18.93 -18.06 19.96
CA PRO A 47 -18.18 -16.84 20.21
C PRO A 47 -17.66 -16.30 18.89
N THR A 48 -18.00 -15.04 18.57
CA THR A 48 -17.42 -14.34 17.42
C THR A 48 -15.90 -14.39 17.56
N PRO A 49 -15.16 -14.82 16.52
CA PRO A 49 -13.70 -14.78 16.55
C PRO A 49 -13.22 -13.38 16.89
N ALA A 50 -12.22 -13.29 17.77
CA ALA A 50 -11.59 -12.01 18.08
C ALA A 50 -11.12 -11.35 16.77
N PRO A 51 -11.27 -10.01 16.62
CA PRO A 51 -10.86 -9.35 15.38
C PRO A 51 -9.39 -9.60 15.05
N GLY A 52 -9.10 -9.80 13.76
CA GLY A 52 -7.71 -9.79 13.31
C GLY A 52 -7.09 -8.41 13.53
N SER A 53 -5.80 -8.34 13.86
CA SER A 53 -5.07 -7.07 13.87
C SER A 53 -4.35 -6.89 12.54
N LEU A 54 -4.39 -5.67 11.98
CA LEU A 54 -3.60 -5.27 10.83
C LEU A 54 -2.84 -3.98 11.17
N VAL A 55 -1.52 -4.04 11.19
CA VAL A 55 -0.65 -2.88 11.40
C VAL A 55 -0.10 -2.41 10.06
N VAL A 56 -0.48 -1.20 9.66
CA VAL A 56 -0.02 -0.56 8.42
C VAL A 56 1.11 0.41 8.76
N LEU A 57 2.34 0.04 8.42
CA LEU A 57 3.51 0.91 8.49
C LEU A 57 3.55 1.79 7.24
N THR A 58 3.59 3.12 7.41
CA THR A 58 3.44 4.07 6.29
C THR A 58 4.09 5.42 6.58
N ASN A 59 4.05 6.32 5.60
CA ASN A 59 4.64 7.65 5.68
C ASN A 59 3.71 8.67 6.39
N ASP A 60 4.28 9.81 6.76
CA ASP A 60 3.57 10.83 7.52
C ASP A 60 2.44 11.51 6.73
N SER A 61 2.51 11.55 5.39
CA SER A 61 1.50 12.17 4.53
C SER A 61 0.28 11.29 4.25
N PHE A 62 0.36 9.99 4.56
CA PHE A 62 -0.73 9.03 4.35
C PHE A 62 -2.02 9.45 5.10
N ASP A 63 -3.10 9.68 4.38
CA ASP A 63 -4.42 9.94 4.95
C ASP A 63 -5.49 9.18 4.16
N ILE A 64 -5.85 8.00 4.67
CA ILE A 64 -6.99 7.23 4.18
C ILE A 64 -8.13 7.44 5.18
N GLY A 65 -9.22 8.06 4.71
CA GLY A 65 -10.28 8.58 5.58
C GLY A 65 -10.84 7.56 6.57
N LYS A 66 -11.21 8.03 7.77
CA LYS A 66 -11.68 7.17 8.88
C LYS A 66 -12.86 6.29 8.49
N GLU A 67 -13.69 6.75 7.56
CA GLU A 67 -14.82 6.03 6.98
C GLU A 67 -14.37 4.80 6.18
N ILE A 68 -13.25 4.91 5.44
CA ILE A 68 -12.66 3.80 4.67
C ILE A 68 -12.07 2.76 5.64
N ILE A 69 -11.36 3.22 6.67
CA ILE A 69 -10.80 2.34 7.72
C ILE A 69 -11.93 1.59 8.43
N ALA A 70 -12.95 2.30 8.93
CA ALA A 70 -14.08 1.70 9.64
C ALA A 70 -14.89 0.72 8.76
N GLN A 71 -15.00 1.00 7.45
CA GLN A 71 -15.65 0.09 6.51
C GLN A 71 -14.80 -1.18 6.29
N PHE A 72 -13.47 -1.05 6.14
CA PHE A 72 -12.56 -2.19 6.04
C PHE A 72 -12.56 -3.06 7.32
N GLU A 73 -12.47 -2.44 8.50
CA GLU A 73 -12.51 -3.12 9.81
C GLU A 73 -13.80 -3.95 9.96
N LYS A 74 -14.94 -3.35 9.59
CA LYS A 74 -16.27 -3.99 9.63
C LYS A 74 -16.39 -5.15 8.65
N ASP A 75 -15.95 -4.98 7.40
CA ASP A 75 -16.11 -5.99 6.35
C ASP A 75 -15.20 -7.21 6.56
N ASN A 76 -14.06 -7.05 7.24
CA ASN A 76 -13.06 -8.10 7.46
C ASN A 76 -13.05 -8.66 8.89
N ASN A 77 -13.87 -8.14 9.80
CA ASN A 77 -13.78 -8.41 11.26
C ASN A 77 -12.33 -8.24 11.76
N ALA A 78 -11.77 -7.06 11.51
CA ALA A 78 -10.39 -6.71 11.81
C ALA A 78 -10.32 -5.34 12.51
N SER A 79 -9.17 -5.03 13.11
CA SER A 79 -8.82 -3.68 13.53
C SER A 79 -7.53 -3.22 12.85
N VAL A 80 -7.51 -1.97 12.39
CA VAL A 80 -6.41 -1.39 11.62
C VAL A 80 -5.67 -0.35 12.45
N THR A 81 -4.38 -0.55 12.66
CA THR A 81 -3.49 0.42 13.31
C THR A 81 -2.57 1.04 12.25
N ILE A 82 -2.70 2.34 12.01
CA ILE A 82 -1.77 3.09 11.15
C ILE A 82 -0.56 3.54 11.96
N GLN A 83 0.62 3.03 11.64
CA GLN A 83 1.91 3.49 12.17
C GLN A 83 2.60 4.39 11.14
N LYS A 84 2.53 5.71 11.37
CA LYS A 84 3.33 6.69 10.62
C LYS A 84 4.77 6.69 11.15
N ALA A 85 5.75 6.73 10.24
CA ALA A 85 7.16 6.57 10.59
C ALA A 85 8.12 7.43 9.74
N GLY A 86 7.74 8.68 9.44
CA GLY A 86 8.55 9.60 8.68
C GLY A 86 8.20 9.64 7.19
N SER A 87 9.14 10.09 6.36
CA SER A 87 9.00 10.08 4.90
C SER A 87 9.23 8.68 4.31
N SER A 88 8.70 8.36 3.12
CA SER A 88 8.66 6.99 2.57
C SER A 88 10.01 6.25 2.56
N GLY A 89 11.13 6.95 2.30
CA GLY A 89 12.47 6.36 2.37
C GLY A 89 12.91 6.03 3.80
N GLN A 90 12.50 6.82 4.80
CA GLN A 90 12.72 6.53 6.23
C GLN A 90 11.89 5.32 6.68
N VAL A 91 10.63 5.23 6.24
CA VAL A 91 9.74 4.09 6.51
C VAL A 91 10.33 2.79 5.92
N LEU A 92 10.82 2.84 4.67
CA LEU A 92 11.52 1.72 4.05
C LEU A 92 12.80 1.34 4.80
N ASN A 93 13.64 2.32 5.18
CA ASN A 93 14.84 2.07 5.98
C ASN A 93 14.51 1.34 7.29
N ARG A 94 13.43 1.75 7.99
CA ARG A 94 12.95 1.08 9.20
C ARG A 94 12.52 -0.37 8.92
N ALA A 95 11.72 -0.61 7.88
CA ALA A 95 11.27 -1.95 7.52
C ALA A 95 12.43 -2.90 7.18
N ILE A 96 13.50 -2.39 6.54
CA ILE A 96 14.74 -3.16 6.27
C ILE A 96 15.47 -3.51 7.57
N LEU A 97 15.66 -2.54 8.46
CA LEU A 97 16.32 -2.77 9.76
C LEU A 97 15.53 -3.73 10.66
N GLU A 98 14.20 -3.73 10.53
CA GLU A 98 13.29 -4.59 11.28
C GLU A 98 12.96 -5.92 10.57
N LYS A 99 13.58 -6.28 9.43
CA LYS A 99 13.26 -7.50 8.64
C LYS A 99 13.18 -8.79 9.47
N GLY A 100 13.98 -8.92 10.52
CA GLY A 100 13.98 -10.09 11.43
C GLY A 100 12.89 -10.08 12.52
N ASN A 101 12.24 -8.94 12.78
CA ASN A 101 11.13 -8.77 13.71
C ASN A 101 10.31 -7.52 13.31
N PRO A 102 9.49 -7.58 12.24
CA PRO A 102 8.81 -6.41 11.69
C PRO A 102 7.81 -5.80 12.66
N SER A 103 7.75 -4.47 12.76
CA SER A 103 6.75 -3.78 13.59
C SER A 103 5.39 -3.55 12.92
N GLY A 104 5.21 -4.02 11.67
CA GLY A 104 3.96 -3.92 10.91
C GLY A 104 3.75 -5.06 9.93
N ASP A 105 2.48 -5.29 9.57
CA ASP A 105 2.02 -6.37 8.69
C ASP A 105 1.96 -5.95 7.21
N LEU A 106 1.72 -4.65 6.97
CA LEU A 106 1.66 -4.04 5.63
C LEU A 106 2.55 -2.79 5.61
N LEU A 107 3.47 -2.70 4.65
CA LEU A 107 4.20 -1.48 4.33
C LEU A 107 3.52 -0.77 3.16
N TYR A 108 2.99 0.44 3.38
CA TYR A 108 2.33 1.28 2.38
C TYR A 108 3.16 2.52 2.05
N GLY A 109 3.24 2.90 0.77
CA GLY A 109 3.89 4.14 0.32
C GLY A 109 5.32 3.97 -0.22
N VAL A 110 5.74 2.74 -0.53
CA VAL A 110 6.92 2.50 -1.39
C VAL A 110 6.49 2.71 -2.85
N ASP A 111 7.23 3.54 -3.58
CA ASP A 111 6.98 3.84 -4.99
C ASP A 111 8.01 3.18 -5.92
N ASN A 112 7.96 3.51 -7.21
CA ASN A 112 8.90 3.02 -8.22
C ASN A 112 10.35 3.49 -8.01
N THR A 113 10.60 4.60 -7.31
CA THR A 113 11.96 5.10 -7.03
C THR A 113 12.68 4.21 -6.01
N PHE A 114 11.95 3.70 -5.01
CA PHE A 114 12.50 2.82 -3.97
C PHE A 114 12.21 1.32 -4.18
N LEU A 115 11.34 0.94 -5.12
CA LEU A 115 10.93 -0.46 -5.37
C LEU A 115 12.11 -1.42 -5.55
N SER A 116 13.09 -1.06 -6.38
CA SER A 116 14.27 -1.91 -6.66
C SER A 116 15.09 -2.23 -5.41
N ARG A 117 15.15 -1.29 -4.46
CA ARG A 117 15.75 -1.49 -3.15
C ARG A 117 14.88 -2.40 -2.30
N ALA A 118 13.60 -2.10 -2.16
CA ALA A 118 12.71 -2.87 -1.30
C ALA A 118 12.60 -4.36 -1.70
N LEU A 119 12.60 -4.66 -3.00
CA LEU A 119 12.65 -6.03 -3.52
C LEU A 119 13.98 -6.73 -3.21
N ARG A 120 15.13 -6.05 -3.41
CA ARG A 120 16.47 -6.59 -3.15
C ARG A 120 16.74 -6.88 -1.67
N GLU A 121 16.12 -6.14 -0.77
CA GLU A 121 16.21 -6.40 0.68
C GLU A 121 15.25 -7.52 1.13
N GLU A 122 14.39 -8.04 0.24
CA GLU A 122 13.44 -9.16 0.48
C GLU A 122 12.56 -8.98 1.73
N ILE A 123 12.08 -7.76 1.99
CA ILE A 123 11.25 -7.44 3.17
C ILE A 123 9.77 -7.84 3.01
N PHE A 124 9.39 -8.40 1.87
CA PHE A 124 8.01 -8.66 1.47
C PHE A 124 7.74 -10.15 1.21
N ILE A 125 6.48 -10.55 1.39
CA ILE A 125 5.96 -11.86 0.96
C ILE A 125 5.17 -11.71 -0.35
N LYS A 126 5.08 -12.79 -1.13
CA LYS A 126 4.29 -12.79 -2.38
C LYS A 126 2.79 -12.81 -2.08
N TYR A 127 2.08 -11.82 -2.59
CA TYR A 127 0.61 -11.75 -2.57
C TYR A 127 0.09 -11.18 -3.89
N LYS A 128 -0.50 -12.05 -4.72
CA LYS A 128 -1.20 -11.62 -5.94
C LYS A 128 -2.64 -11.27 -5.62
N SER A 129 -2.94 -9.98 -5.53
CA SER A 129 -4.30 -9.47 -5.34
C SER A 129 -5.25 -9.96 -6.43
N GLY A 130 -6.47 -10.36 -6.04
CA GLY A 130 -7.55 -10.68 -6.99
C GLY A 130 -7.98 -9.48 -7.85
N GLN A 131 -7.64 -8.26 -7.43
CA GLN A 131 -7.94 -7.00 -8.13
C GLN A 131 -6.83 -6.56 -9.11
N ILE A 132 -5.73 -7.33 -9.25
CA ILE A 132 -4.57 -6.97 -10.08
C ILE A 132 -4.96 -6.67 -11.55
N ASN A 133 -6.01 -7.31 -12.06
CA ASN A 133 -6.49 -7.11 -13.44
C ASN A 133 -7.16 -5.73 -13.66
N ASN A 134 -7.47 -4.98 -12.60
CA ASN A 134 -7.97 -3.60 -12.69
C ASN A 134 -6.83 -2.58 -12.85
N ILE A 135 -5.58 -3.00 -12.67
CA ILE A 135 -4.40 -2.14 -12.79
C ILE A 135 -3.88 -2.20 -14.23
N PRO A 136 -3.73 -1.06 -14.92
CA PRO A 136 -3.08 -1.01 -16.23
C PRO A 136 -1.68 -1.63 -16.19
N ALA A 137 -1.38 -2.53 -17.14
CA ALA A 137 -0.15 -3.34 -17.12
C ALA A 137 1.15 -2.52 -17.01
N GLN A 138 1.16 -1.28 -17.54
CA GLN A 138 2.30 -0.36 -17.45
C GLN A 138 2.69 0.05 -16.01
N PHE A 139 1.76 -0.05 -15.06
CA PHE A 139 2.02 0.24 -13.64
C PHE A 139 2.43 -1.00 -12.83
N ILE A 140 2.34 -2.21 -13.40
CA ILE A 140 2.76 -3.44 -12.73
C ILE A 140 4.28 -3.59 -12.91
N LEU A 141 5.02 -2.92 -12.03
CA LEU A 141 6.49 -2.86 -12.05
C LEU A 141 7.18 -4.03 -11.31
N ASP A 142 6.40 -4.87 -10.63
CA ASP A 142 6.84 -6.12 -10.01
C ASP A 142 5.97 -7.29 -10.50
N ASP A 143 6.55 -8.12 -11.36
CA ASP A 143 5.89 -9.32 -11.92
C ASP A 143 5.91 -10.53 -10.96
N THR A 144 6.64 -10.41 -9.85
CA THR A 144 6.74 -11.45 -8.82
C THR A 144 5.70 -11.31 -7.70
N PHE A 145 4.92 -10.21 -7.70
CA PHE A 145 3.81 -9.89 -6.80
C PHE A 145 4.20 -9.80 -5.30
N HIS A 146 5.36 -9.23 -4.99
CA HIS A 146 5.70 -8.77 -3.63
C HIS A 146 5.12 -7.38 -3.34
N VAL A 147 5.03 -6.51 -4.35
CA VAL A 147 4.46 -5.16 -4.25
C VAL A 147 3.29 -5.02 -5.22
N SER A 148 2.20 -4.39 -4.78
CA SER A 148 1.03 -4.08 -5.61
C SER A 148 0.87 -2.57 -5.77
N PRO A 149 0.72 -2.04 -7.00
CA PRO A 149 0.36 -0.64 -7.22
C PRO A 149 -1.02 -0.32 -6.64
N VAL A 150 -1.20 0.89 -6.13
CA VAL A 150 -2.42 1.35 -5.46
C VAL A 150 -2.87 2.73 -5.96
N ASP A 151 -1.91 3.59 -6.28
CA ASP A 151 -2.09 4.91 -6.87
C ASP A 151 -0.93 5.20 -7.84
N TYR A 152 -0.98 6.35 -8.52
CA TYR A 152 0.13 6.93 -9.27
C TYR A 152 0.00 8.46 -9.29
N GLY A 153 1.10 9.17 -9.53
CA GLY A 153 1.12 10.62 -9.64
C GLY A 153 2.37 11.13 -10.35
N TYR A 154 2.30 12.37 -10.84
CA TYR A 154 3.43 13.07 -11.45
C TYR A 154 4.02 14.05 -10.45
N VAL A 155 5.35 14.05 -10.31
CA VAL A 155 6.07 14.97 -9.41
C VAL A 155 6.32 16.28 -10.16
N ASN A 156 5.77 17.37 -9.62
CA ASN A 156 5.75 18.69 -10.23
C ASN A 156 6.15 19.74 -9.18
N ILE A 157 6.62 20.91 -9.63
CA ILE A 157 6.76 22.08 -8.75
C ILE A 157 5.39 22.78 -8.66
N ASN A 158 4.79 22.72 -7.48
CA ASN A 158 3.56 23.45 -7.16
C ASN A 158 3.91 24.85 -6.67
N TYR A 159 3.05 25.83 -6.96
CA TYR A 159 3.28 27.24 -6.62
C TYR A 159 2.09 27.91 -5.94
N ASP A 160 2.38 28.92 -5.14
CA ASP A 160 1.36 29.77 -4.51
C ASP A 160 0.98 30.94 -5.43
N ILE A 161 -0.18 30.81 -6.08
CA ILE A 161 -0.73 31.81 -7.01
C ILE A 161 -0.83 33.19 -6.34
N ALA A 162 -1.32 33.26 -5.09
CA ALA A 162 -1.56 34.54 -4.42
C ALA A 162 -0.24 35.25 -4.05
N TYR A 163 0.80 34.49 -3.71
CA TYR A 163 2.14 35.03 -3.49
C TYR A 163 2.73 35.58 -4.79
N LEU A 164 2.67 34.81 -5.89
CA LEU A 164 3.22 35.22 -7.17
C LEU A 164 2.52 36.48 -7.71
N ASP A 165 1.19 36.55 -7.60
CA ASP A 165 0.40 37.73 -7.99
C ASP A 165 0.78 38.98 -7.17
N ASP A 166 0.89 38.88 -5.84
CA ASP A 166 1.30 39.99 -4.96
C ASP A 166 2.72 40.51 -5.27
N LYS A 167 3.61 39.63 -5.71
CA LYS A 167 4.99 39.96 -6.08
C LYS A 167 5.17 40.33 -7.56
N GLY A 168 4.13 40.24 -8.39
CA GLY A 168 4.19 40.52 -9.82
C GLY A 168 5.06 39.52 -10.60
N LEU A 169 5.07 38.26 -10.19
CA LEU A 169 5.91 37.19 -10.73
C LEU A 169 5.12 36.26 -11.65
N ALA A 170 5.70 35.88 -12.78
CA ALA A 170 5.22 34.74 -13.55
C ALA A 170 5.72 33.42 -12.91
N PRO A 171 4.97 32.31 -13.00
CA PRO A 171 5.49 30.98 -12.65
C PRO A 171 6.73 30.61 -13.49
N PRO A 172 7.71 29.87 -12.95
CA PRO A 172 8.89 29.47 -13.70
C PRO A 172 8.50 28.49 -14.82
N THR A 173 9.06 28.70 -16.01
CA THR A 173 8.74 27.92 -17.22
C THR A 173 9.75 26.83 -17.55
N SER A 174 10.87 26.77 -16.83
CA SER A 174 11.92 25.76 -16.97
C SER A 174 12.67 25.59 -15.65
N LEU A 175 13.55 24.59 -15.55
CA LEU A 175 14.32 24.34 -14.32
C LEU A 175 15.40 25.40 -14.11
N GLU A 176 16.08 25.82 -15.18
CA GLU A 176 17.16 26.83 -15.22
C GLU A 176 16.72 28.20 -14.68
N VAL A 177 15.43 28.50 -14.75
CA VAL A 177 14.86 29.72 -14.15
C VAL A 177 14.99 29.69 -12.62
N LEU A 178 14.92 28.52 -11.98
CA LEU A 178 14.95 28.38 -10.52
C LEU A 178 16.30 28.76 -9.88
N THR A 179 17.38 28.84 -10.66
CA THR A 179 18.71 29.27 -10.19
C THR A 179 18.94 30.78 -10.36
N GLN A 180 18.01 31.51 -10.99
CA GLN A 180 18.15 32.95 -11.20
C GLN A 180 17.92 33.75 -9.90
N PRO A 181 18.61 34.89 -9.69
CA PRO A 181 18.51 35.67 -8.44
C PRO A 181 17.09 36.14 -8.09
N GLU A 182 16.20 36.22 -9.07
CA GLU A 182 14.79 36.49 -8.83
C GLU A 182 14.10 35.38 -8.02
N TRP A 183 14.55 34.12 -8.06
CA TRP A 183 14.01 32.99 -7.30
C TRP A 183 14.76 32.68 -6.00
N ASP A 184 15.68 33.57 -5.59
CA ASP A 184 16.46 33.42 -4.36
C ASP A 184 15.57 33.17 -3.14
N GLY A 185 15.84 32.07 -2.44
CA GLY A 185 15.09 31.67 -1.26
C GLY A 185 13.63 31.26 -1.52
N ARG A 186 13.20 31.01 -2.77
CA ARG A 186 11.77 30.75 -3.07
C ARG A 186 11.35 29.30 -3.23
N LEU A 187 12.30 28.39 -3.40
CA LEU A 187 12.04 26.96 -3.58
C LEU A 187 12.29 26.17 -2.29
N VAL A 188 11.38 25.24 -1.99
CA VAL A 188 11.63 24.11 -1.08
C VAL A 188 11.51 22.78 -1.82
N VAL A 189 12.44 21.89 -1.52
CA VAL A 189 12.52 20.52 -2.04
C VAL A 189 12.73 19.55 -0.89
N GLU A 190 12.57 18.25 -1.14
CA GLU A 190 12.87 17.21 -0.17
C GLU A 190 14.22 16.54 -0.40
N ASN A 191 14.77 15.99 0.68
CA ASN A 191 15.97 15.18 0.69
C ASN A 191 15.76 13.87 -0.10
N PRO A 192 16.50 13.62 -1.18
CA PRO A 192 16.34 12.43 -2.02
C PRO A 192 16.74 11.12 -1.32
N ALA A 193 17.47 11.17 -0.19
CA ALA A 193 17.80 9.97 0.58
C ALA A 193 16.62 9.45 1.42
N THR A 194 15.61 10.30 1.69
CA THR A 194 14.53 10.02 2.64
C THR A 194 13.13 10.24 2.06
N SER A 195 12.97 11.01 0.99
CA SER A 195 11.68 11.39 0.40
C SER A 195 11.51 10.94 -1.05
N THR A 196 10.32 10.44 -1.39
CA THR A 196 9.96 9.98 -2.74
C THR A 196 9.87 11.13 -3.76
N PRO A 197 9.17 12.26 -3.50
CA PRO A 197 9.26 13.45 -4.37
C PRO A 197 10.68 13.98 -4.55
N GLY A 198 11.48 14.01 -3.48
CA GLY A 198 12.87 14.47 -3.53
C GLY A 198 13.74 13.60 -4.44
N LEU A 199 13.61 12.26 -4.33
CA LEU A 199 14.33 11.32 -5.18
C LEU A 199 13.84 11.38 -6.64
N ALA A 200 12.54 11.49 -6.86
CA ALA A 200 11.96 11.66 -8.19
C ALA A 200 12.44 12.97 -8.85
N PHE A 201 12.51 14.07 -8.10
CA PHE A 201 13.02 15.35 -8.59
C PHE A 201 14.52 15.30 -8.89
N LEU A 202 15.33 14.67 -8.04
CA LEU A 202 16.75 14.41 -8.35
C LEU A 202 16.90 13.61 -9.66
N ILE A 203 16.17 12.50 -9.81
CA ILE A 203 16.20 11.67 -11.02
C ILE A 203 15.76 12.49 -12.26
N ALA A 204 14.75 13.36 -12.11
CA ALA A 204 14.32 14.25 -13.19
C ALA A 204 15.41 15.26 -13.58
N THR A 205 16.14 15.83 -12.61
CA THR A 205 17.28 16.73 -12.91
C THR A 205 18.41 16.02 -13.63
N VAL A 206 18.79 14.80 -13.21
CA VAL A 206 19.78 13.97 -13.91
C VAL A 206 19.31 13.65 -15.34
N SER A 207 18.04 13.28 -15.52
CA SER A 207 17.48 12.96 -16.83
C SER A 207 17.33 14.18 -17.76
N TYR A 208 17.33 15.41 -17.23
CA TYR A 208 17.13 16.63 -17.99
C TYR A 208 18.46 17.33 -18.34
N PHE A 209 19.39 17.40 -17.38
CA PHE A 209 20.68 18.07 -17.53
C PHE A 209 21.85 17.14 -17.88
N GLY A 210 21.70 15.82 -17.74
CA GLY A 210 22.81 14.89 -17.95
C GLY A 210 23.78 14.82 -16.75
N GLU A 211 24.82 13.99 -16.90
CA GLU A 211 25.83 13.71 -15.87
C GLU A 211 27.26 14.16 -16.26
N ASP A 212 27.51 14.48 -17.54
CA ASP A 212 28.86 14.70 -18.10
C ASP A 212 28.90 15.84 -19.17
N ASP A 213 27.94 16.77 -19.14
CA ASP A 213 27.82 17.90 -20.09
C ASP A 213 28.50 19.19 -19.56
N ASP A 214 28.65 20.23 -20.39
CA ASP A 214 29.24 21.55 -20.01
C ASP A 214 28.43 22.29 -18.91
N TYR A 215 27.19 21.87 -18.68
CA TYR A 215 26.33 22.27 -17.56
C TYR A 215 25.48 21.05 -17.18
N ASP A 216 25.78 20.41 -16.06
CA ASP A 216 25.16 19.14 -15.65
C ASP A 216 24.12 19.32 -14.53
N TYR A 217 23.59 18.20 -14.01
CA TYR A 217 22.68 18.26 -12.86
C TYR A 217 23.34 18.80 -11.58
N LEU A 218 24.65 18.58 -11.37
CA LEU A 218 25.38 19.09 -10.20
C LEU A 218 25.54 20.60 -10.27
N ASP A 219 25.79 21.18 -11.44
CA ASP A 219 25.79 22.63 -11.66
C ASP A 219 24.41 23.25 -11.37
N PHE A 220 23.33 22.58 -11.79
CA PHE A 220 21.97 22.97 -11.42
C PHE A 220 21.74 22.95 -9.90
N TRP A 221 22.12 21.87 -9.22
CA TRP A 221 21.98 21.75 -7.76
C TRP A 221 22.90 22.71 -7.00
N ALA A 222 24.09 23.04 -7.53
CA ALA A 222 24.95 24.08 -7.01
C ALA A 222 24.29 25.47 -7.12
N GLY A 223 23.73 25.78 -8.29
CA GLY A 223 22.96 27.01 -8.51
C GLY A 223 21.76 27.15 -7.56
N LEU A 224 20.96 26.08 -7.37
CA LEU A 224 19.86 26.09 -6.40
C LEU A 224 20.33 26.36 -4.96
N LYS A 225 21.49 25.80 -4.58
CA LYS A 225 22.09 26.00 -3.26
C LYS A 225 22.59 27.43 -3.05
N GLU A 226 23.18 28.04 -4.08
CA GLU A 226 23.56 29.46 -4.06
C GLU A 226 22.32 30.37 -4.00
N ASN A 227 21.22 29.96 -4.63
CA ASN A 227 19.91 30.61 -4.62
C ASN A 227 19.04 30.22 -3.39
N ASN A 228 19.68 29.84 -2.28
CA ASN A 228 19.08 29.55 -0.97
C ASN A 228 17.88 28.57 -0.96
N VAL A 229 17.91 27.52 -1.80
CA VAL A 229 16.90 26.44 -1.76
C VAL A 229 16.79 25.81 -0.36
N ALA A 230 15.57 25.62 0.12
CA ALA A 230 15.30 24.88 1.35
C ALA A 230 15.21 23.37 1.06
N VAL A 231 15.84 22.53 1.88
CA VAL A 231 15.83 21.06 1.74
C VAL A 231 15.30 20.42 3.03
N LYS A 232 14.23 19.62 2.92
CA LYS A 232 13.53 19.01 4.07
C LYS A 232 13.56 17.49 4.06
N GLU A 233 13.42 16.85 5.21
CA GLU A 233 13.49 15.38 5.31
C GLU A 233 12.28 14.64 4.70
N GLY A 234 11.17 15.35 4.47
CA GLY A 234 9.99 14.76 3.87
C GLY A 234 9.00 15.78 3.34
N TRP A 235 8.13 15.31 2.44
CA TRP A 235 7.14 16.12 1.76
C TRP A 235 6.21 16.86 2.73
N SER A 236 5.81 16.21 3.83
CA SER A 236 4.94 16.84 4.84
C SER A 236 5.56 18.09 5.47
N GLU A 237 6.88 18.12 5.69
CA GLU A 237 7.56 19.30 6.24
C GLU A 237 7.67 20.40 5.17
N ALA A 238 8.15 20.07 3.98
CA ALA A 238 8.24 21.00 2.85
C ALA A 238 6.88 21.66 2.55
N TYR A 239 5.81 20.87 2.51
CA TYR A 239 4.49 21.30 2.07
C TYR A 239 3.65 21.98 3.18
N TYR A 240 3.76 21.56 4.45
CA TYR A 240 2.95 22.15 5.53
C TYR A 240 3.69 23.14 6.44
N THR A 241 5.02 23.26 6.34
CA THR A 241 5.82 24.20 7.15
C THR A 241 6.43 25.32 6.30
N ASP A 242 7.09 24.97 5.19
CA ASP A 242 7.90 25.94 4.42
C ASP A 242 7.14 26.54 3.22
N PHE A 243 6.20 25.81 2.62
CA PHE A 243 5.37 26.31 1.54
C PHE A 243 4.45 27.45 2.00
N SER A 244 4.45 28.59 1.30
CA SER A 244 3.79 29.84 1.72
C SER A 244 2.29 29.70 1.95
N LYS A 245 1.63 28.81 1.21
CA LYS A 245 0.20 28.49 1.36
C LYS A 245 -0.18 27.98 2.77
N TYR A 246 0.79 27.46 3.53
CA TYR A 246 0.60 26.97 4.90
C TYR A 246 1.32 27.82 5.96
N GLY A 247 1.82 29.00 5.58
CA GLY A 247 2.41 29.98 6.49
C GLY A 247 3.95 30.05 6.48
N GLY A 248 4.62 29.29 5.60
CA GLY A 248 6.05 29.43 5.35
C GLY A 248 6.39 30.60 4.42
N ASP A 249 7.64 30.68 3.96
CA ASP A 249 8.17 31.75 3.10
C ASP A 249 8.44 31.33 1.65
N ARG A 250 8.29 30.04 1.31
CA ARG A 250 8.63 29.45 0.01
C ARG A 250 7.40 29.37 -0.91
N PRO A 251 7.28 30.19 -1.97
CA PRO A 251 6.15 30.11 -2.88
C PRO A 251 6.24 28.97 -3.91
N LEU A 252 7.35 28.23 -3.98
CA LEU A 252 7.50 27.03 -4.81
C LEU A 252 7.84 25.81 -3.95
N VAL A 253 7.18 24.67 -4.20
CA VAL A 253 7.41 23.40 -3.50
C VAL A 253 7.39 22.23 -4.49
N VAL A 254 8.40 21.35 -4.43
CA VAL A 254 8.34 20.05 -5.11
C VAL A 254 7.23 19.23 -4.45
N SER A 255 6.31 18.70 -5.25
CA SER A 255 5.10 18.04 -4.79
C SER A 255 4.51 17.21 -5.93
N TYR A 256 3.22 16.91 -5.90
CA TYR A 256 2.54 16.15 -6.94
C TYR A 256 1.51 17.03 -7.69
N ALA A 257 1.32 16.75 -8.99
CA ALA A 257 0.31 17.41 -9.84
C ALA A 257 -1.13 17.28 -9.30
N THR A 258 -1.38 16.22 -8.52
CA THR A 258 -2.51 16.12 -7.58
C THR A 258 -1.88 15.90 -6.20
N PRO A 259 -2.04 16.81 -5.22
CA PRO A 259 -1.43 16.60 -3.90
C PRO A 259 -2.00 15.31 -3.26
N PRO A 260 -1.21 14.49 -2.52
CA PRO A 260 -1.66 13.20 -2.00
C PRO A 260 -2.88 13.26 -1.07
N ALA A 261 -3.13 14.42 -0.47
CA ALA A 261 -4.30 14.70 0.36
C ALA A 261 -5.58 15.05 -0.43
N ALA A 262 -5.53 15.08 -1.77
CA ALA A 262 -6.72 15.22 -2.61
C ALA A 262 -7.36 13.85 -2.87
N PRO A 263 -8.71 13.74 -2.83
CA PRO A 263 -9.40 12.50 -3.21
C PRO A 263 -9.06 12.09 -4.65
N PRO A 264 -9.17 10.79 -5.00
CA PRO A 264 -8.64 10.23 -6.24
C PRO A 264 -9.42 10.69 -7.48
N PHE A 265 -9.09 11.88 -7.95
CA PHE A 265 -9.50 12.42 -9.23
C PHE A 265 -8.29 12.41 -10.16
N PHE A 266 -8.43 11.70 -11.28
CA PHE A 266 -7.45 11.62 -12.35
C PHE A 266 -7.07 13.03 -12.82
N SER A 267 -5.88 13.49 -12.46
CA SER A 267 -5.29 14.69 -13.05
C SER A 267 -4.53 14.29 -14.31
N VAL A 268 -5.06 14.69 -15.46
CA VAL A 268 -4.30 14.68 -16.72
C VAL A 268 -3.40 15.90 -16.69
N GLY A 269 -2.11 15.69 -16.43
CA GLY A 269 -1.11 16.75 -16.55
C GLY A 269 -1.07 17.30 -17.97
N ALA A 270 -0.93 18.62 -18.09
CA ALA A 270 -0.62 19.31 -19.33
C ALA A 270 0.90 19.29 -19.58
#